data_AF-A0A2G8SYT5-F1
#
_entry.id   AF-A0A2G8SYT5-F1
#
_cell.length_a   1.000
_cell.length_b   1.000
_cell.length_c   1.000
_cell.angle_alpha   90.00
_cell.angle_beta   90.00
_cell.angle_gamma   90.00
#
_symmetry.space_group_name_H-M   'P 1'
#
loop_
_entity.id
_entity.type
_entity.pdbx_description
1 polymer ?
#
loop_
_entity_poly.entity_id
_entity_poly.type
_entity_poly.pdbx_seq_one_letter_code
_entity_poly.pdbx_strand_id
1 'polypeptide(L)'
;MSAGVTLSQEALKRFDTDGAPIRTGAIKWSTKGQVEKVYQTPYGEVHLLRHVYQASGGGKMYCPLDMDARIVASTTPLFAKMISHKVANNATTVVQEDLAQNHGRRYCQLTAVSKVL
;
A
#
# COMPACT_ATOMS: atom_id res chain seq x y z
N MET A 1 0.87 4.00 -18.94
CA MET A 1 0.26 4.03 -17.60
C MET A 1 -1.22 4.31 -17.78
N SER A 2 -2.14 3.56 -17.18
CA SER A 2 -3.58 3.81 -17.34
C SER A 2 -4.01 5.02 -16.50
N ALA A 3 -5.09 5.70 -16.90
CA ALA A 3 -5.60 6.86 -16.16
C ALA A 3 -5.91 6.53 -14.69
N GLY A 4 -6.43 5.32 -14.41
CA GLY A 4 -6.69 4.86 -13.04
C GLY A 4 -5.43 4.75 -12.18
N VAL A 5 -4.30 4.31 -12.76
CA VAL A 5 -3.01 4.25 -12.04
C VAL A 5 -2.52 5.65 -11.71
N THR A 6 -2.55 6.57 -12.68
CA THR A 6 -2.11 7.96 -12.49
C THR A 6 -2.94 8.67 -11.42
N LEU A 7 -4.27 8.53 -11.48
CA LEU A 7 -5.16 9.12 -10.47
C LEU A 7 -4.96 8.51 -9.10
N SER A 8 -4.73 7.20 -9.01
CA SER A 8 -4.43 6.54 -7.73
C SER A 8 -3.11 7.00 -7.14
N GLN A 9 -2.09 7.20 -7.98
CA GLN A 9 -0.80 7.75 -7.55
C GLN A 9 -0.97 9.16 -6.99
N GLU A 10 -1.71 10.01 -7.67
CA GLU A 10 -1.95 11.37 -7.22
C GLU A 10 -2.78 11.40 -5.93
N ALA A 11 -3.79 10.54 -5.81
CA ALA A 11 -4.57 10.40 -4.59
C ALA A 11 -3.70 9.94 -3.40
N LEU A 12 -2.80 8.97 -3.61
CA LEU A 12 -1.91 8.48 -2.56
C LEU A 12 -0.89 9.54 -2.11
N LYS A 13 -0.35 10.35 -3.03
CA LYS A 13 0.57 11.44 -2.68
C LYS A 13 -0.02 12.45 -1.72
N ARG A 14 -1.33 12.71 -1.79
CA ARG A 14 -2.02 13.66 -0.90
C ARG A 14 -2.06 13.21 0.56
N PHE A 15 -1.80 11.93 0.84
CA PHE A 15 -1.67 11.40 2.20
C PHE A 15 -0.23 11.43 2.70
N ASP A 16 0.76 11.79 1.87
CA ASP A 16 2.12 11.99 2.35
C ASP A 16 2.31 13.39 2.95
N THR A 17 3.44 13.55 3.60
CA THR A 17 3.84 14.78 4.29
C THR A 17 4.96 15.50 3.54
N ASP A 18 5.28 16.71 3.98
CA ASP A 18 6.35 17.56 3.43
C ASP A 18 7.75 17.23 4.00
N GLY A 19 7.86 16.25 4.89
CA GLY A 19 9.10 15.89 5.55
C GLY A 19 9.37 16.63 6.87
N ALA A 20 8.50 17.55 7.29
CA ALA A 20 8.64 18.22 8.58
C ALA A 20 8.53 17.23 9.76
N PRO A 21 9.18 17.46 10.91
CA PRO A 21 9.06 16.60 12.08
C PRO A 21 7.61 16.51 12.59
N ILE A 22 7.13 15.30 12.83
CA ILE A 22 5.75 15.02 13.24
C ILE A 22 5.70 14.70 14.74
N ARG A 23 4.61 15.05 15.40
CA ARG A 23 4.33 14.60 16.77
C ARG A 23 3.06 13.78 16.80
N THR A 24 3.13 12.58 17.38
CA THR A 24 1.94 11.76 17.68
C THR A 24 1.91 11.50 19.17
N GLY A 25 1.00 12.17 19.89
CA GLY A 25 1.00 12.17 21.35
C GLY A 25 2.32 12.68 21.92
N ALA A 26 2.97 11.88 22.78
CA ALA A 26 4.27 12.21 23.37
C ALA A 26 5.49 11.90 22.48
N ILE A 27 5.31 11.20 21.35
CA ILE A 27 6.41 10.76 20.49
C ILE A 27 6.70 11.83 19.43
N LYS A 28 7.96 12.28 19.38
CA LYS A 28 8.51 13.08 18.28
C LYS A 28 9.11 12.15 17.22
N TRP A 29 8.69 12.34 15.99
CA TRP A 29 9.15 11.63 14.82
C TRP A 29 10.06 12.54 13.99
N SER A 30 11.25 12.05 13.66
CA SER A 30 12.18 12.74 12.77
C SER A 30 12.21 12.04 11.42
N THR A 31 12.23 12.82 10.34
CA THR A 31 12.28 12.28 8.97
C THR A 31 13.61 11.57 8.72
N LYS A 32 13.55 10.44 8.00
CA LYS A 32 14.70 9.74 7.40
C LYS A 32 14.83 10.04 5.91
N GLY A 33 13.96 10.91 5.38
CA GLY A 33 13.84 11.18 3.95
C GLY A 33 12.79 10.30 3.27
N GLN A 34 12.84 10.29 1.95
CA GLN A 34 11.90 9.57 1.12
C GLN A 34 12.41 8.17 0.78
N VAL A 35 11.52 7.20 0.83
CA VAL A 35 11.79 5.81 0.45
C VAL A 35 10.75 5.39 -0.58
N GLU A 36 11.17 4.72 -1.64
CA GLU A 36 10.25 4.15 -2.63
C GLU A 36 9.46 2.98 -2.04
N LYS A 37 8.18 2.86 -2.38
CA LYS A 37 7.38 1.64 -2.20
C LYS A 37 6.40 1.50 -3.33
N VAL A 38 6.13 0.24 -3.64
CA VAL A 38 5.14 -0.17 -4.63
C VAL A 38 3.83 -0.48 -3.91
N TYR A 39 2.78 0.26 -4.27
CA TYR A 39 1.43 0.05 -3.78
C TYR A 39 0.58 -0.69 -4.80
N GLN A 40 -0.19 -1.66 -4.31
CA GLN A 40 -1.15 -2.42 -5.09
C GLN A 40 -2.50 -1.70 -5.03
N THR A 41 -2.98 -1.25 -6.20
CA THR A 41 -4.31 -0.65 -6.38
C THR A 41 -5.16 -1.56 -7.26
N PRO A 42 -6.48 -1.34 -7.36
CA PRO A 42 -7.30 -2.09 -8.31
C PRO A 42 -6.89 -1.87 -9.77
N TYR A 43 -6.32 -0.70 -10.08
CA TYR A 43 -6.03 -0.28 -11.46
C TYR A 43 -4.61 -0.62 -11.92
N GLY A 44 -3.68 -0.86 -11.00
CA GLY A 44 -2.29 -1.15 -11.30
C GLY A 44 -1.37 -1.03 -10.09
N GLU A 45 -0.10 -1.31 -10.32
CA GLU A 45 0.96 -1.01 -9.36
C GLU A 45 1.29 0.47 -9.44
N VAL A 46 1.46 1.10 -8.28
CA VAL A 46 1.81 2.51 -8.15
C VAL A 46 3.15 2.60 -7.42
N HIS A 47 4.13 3.20 -8.08
CA HIS A 47 5.43 3.50 -7.49
C HIS A 47 5.40 4.90 -6.89
N LEU A 48 5.77 5.01 -5.61
CA LEU A 48 5.68 6.28 -4.90
C LEU A 48 6.83 6.42 -3.89
N LEU A 49 7.46 7.60 -3.92
CA LEU A 49 8.41 8.05 -2.91
C LEU A 49 7.63 8.63 -1.74
N ARG A 50 7.78 8.03 -0.55
CA ARG A 50 7.05 8.44 0.66
C ARG A 50 8.01 8.79 1.78
N HIS A 51 7.63 9.71 2.65
CA HIS A 51 8.43 10.02 3.82
C HIS A 51 8.35 8.93 4.89
N VAL A 52 9.52 8.51 5.37
CA VAL A 52 9.62 7.57 6.48
C VAL A 52 10.22 8.29 7.67
N TYR A 53 9.63 8.06 8.83
CA TYR A 53 10.00 8.68 10.08
C TYR A 53 10.46 7.66 11.10
N GLN A 54 11.33 8.09 12.02
CA GLN A 54 11.79 7.28 13.15
C GLN A 54 11.70 8.08 14.45
N ALA A 55 11.32 7.40 15.54
CA ALA A 55 11.39 7.96 16.88
C ALA A 55 12.82 7.97 17.41
N SER A 56 13.13 8.86 18.36
CA SER A 56 14.46 8.97 18.97
C SER A 56 14.95 7.69 19.68
N GLY A 57 14.03 6.87 20.19
CA GLY A 57 14.34 5.58 20.83
C GLY A 57 14.67 4.44 19.85
N GLY A 58 14.64 4.69 18.54
CA GLY A 58 14.92 3.67 17.53
C GLY A 58 13.79 2.64 17.34
N GLY A 59 14.02 1.66 16.47
CA GLY A 59 13.14 0.51 16.26
C GLY A 59 11.92 0.77 15.38
N LYS A 60 10.96 1.57 15.83
CA LYS A 60 9.70 1.77 15.09
C LYS A 60 9.86 2.81 13.98
N MET A 61 9.50 2.43 12.77
CA MET A 61 9.32 3.36 11.65
C MET A 61 7.85 3.75 11.54
N TYR A 62 7.61 5.03 11.25
CA TYR A 62 6.29 5.59 11.04
C TYR A 62 6.23 6.19 9.64
N CYS A 63 5.19 5.84 8.89
CA CYS A 63 4.94 6.35 7.55
C CYS A 63 3.53 6.97 7.57
N PRO A 64 3.42 8.30 7.51
CA PRO A 64 2.12 8.99 7.52
C PRO A 64 1.19 8.47 6.42
N LEU A 65 1.71 8.35 5.19
CA LEU A 65 0.94 7.85 4.05
C LEU A 65 0.34 6.46 4.32
N ASP A 66 1.13 5.52 4.84
CA ASP A 66 0.64 4.16 5.10
C ASP A 66 -0.47 4.16 6.16
N MET A 67 -0.38 5.04 7.16
CA MET A 67 -1.33 5.15 8.25
C MET A 67 -2.62 5.86 7.82
N ASP A 68 -2.51 7.01 7.16
CA ASP A 68 -3.65 7.85 6.79
C ASP A 68 -4.44 7.26 5.61
N ALA A 69 -3.75 6.65 4.64
CA ALA A 69 -4.40 5.90 3.56
C ALA A 69 -4.84 4.48 3.98
N ARG A 70 -4.58 4.09 5.25
CA ARG A 70 -4.93 2.78 5.83
C ARG A 70 -4.40 1.60 5.01
N ILE A 71 -3.17 1.71 4.53
CA ILE A 71 -2.55 0.68 3.70
C ILE A 71 -2.42 -0.62 4.49
N VAL A 72 -2.91 -1.71 3.90
CA VAL A 72 -2.77 -3.06 4.44
C VAL A 72 -1.55 -3.69 3.78
N ALA A 73 -0.46 -3.84 4.54
CA ALA A 73 0.86 -4.24 4.05
C ALA A 73 1.38 -3.34 2.89
N SER A 74 1.09 -3.71 1.64
CA SER A 74 1.43 -2.94 0.43
C SER A 74 0.23 -2.72 -0.49
N THR A 75 -0.98 -2.86 0.04
CA THR A 75 -2.22 -2.87 -0.72
C THR A 75 -3.18 -1.79 -0.22
N THR A 76 -3.82 -1.09 -1.15
CA THR A 76 -4.87 -0.10 -0.82
C THR A 76 -6.12 -0.80 -0.26
N PRO A 77 -6.87 -0.15 0.67
CA PRO A 77 -8.04 -0.77 1.31
C PRO A 77 -9.07 -1.33 0.32
N LEU A 78 -9.32 -0.61 -0.77
CA LEU A 78 -10.29 -1.03 -1.79
C LEU A 78 -9.84 -2.33 -2.48
N PHE A 79 -8.55 -2.43 -2.82
CA PHE A 79 -8.03 -3.63 -3.47
C PHE A 79 -7.93 -4.81 -2.49
N ALA A 80 -7.54 -4.56 -1.24
CA ALA A 80 -7.55 -5.56 -0.18
C ALA A 80 -8.96 -6.15 -0.01
N LYS A 81 -9.99 -5.30 0.13
CA LYS A 81 -11.40 -5.74 0.21
C LYS A 81 -11.82 -6.58 -0.98
N MET A 82 -11.43 -6.18 -2.20
CA MET A 82 -11.74 -6.92 -3.42
C MET A 82 -11.12 -8.32 -3.40
N ILE A 83 -9.82 -8.43 -3.04
CA ILE A 83 -9.15 -9.72 -2.94
C ILE A 83 -9.78 -10.58 -1.83
N SER A 84 -10.01 -10.01 -0.65
CA SER A 84 -10.63 -10.74 0.47
C SER A 84 -11.98 -11.33 0.07
N HIS A 85 -12.82 -10.57 -0.64
CA HIS A 85 -14.10 -11.07 -1.15
C HIS A 85 -13.93 -12.19 -2.18
N LYS A 86 -12.96 -12.07 -3.11
CA LYS A 86 -12.72 -13.10 -4.13
C LYS A 86 -12.22 -14.40 -3.51
N VAL A 87 -11.28 -14.33 -2.57
CA VAL A 87 -10.70 -15.48 -1.87
C VAL A 87 -11.70 -16.15 -0.93
N ALA A 88 -12.61 -15.40 -0.31
CA ALA A 88 -13.66 -15.97 0.54
C ALA A 88 -14.69 -16.80 -0.23
N ASN A 89 -14.94 -16.46 -1.50
CA ASN A 89 -16.02 -17.07 -2.30
C ASN A 89 -15.52 -18.04 -3.38
N ASN A 90 -14.23 -18.07 -3.68
CA ASN A 90 -13.67 -18.89 -4.76
C ASN A 90 -12.40 -19.61 -4.31
N ALA A 91 -12.07 -20.70 -5.00
CA ALA A 91 -10.77 -21.35 -4.84
C ALA A 91 -9.64 -20.41 -5.26
N THR A 92 -8.50 -20.47 -4.55
CA THR A 92 -7.34 -19.62 -4.79
C THR A 92 -6.84 -19.66 -6.25
N THR A 93 -6.89 -20.82 -6.90
CA THR A 93 -6.50 -20.97 -8.31
C THR A 93 -7.38 -20.15 -9.26
N VAL A 94 -8.69 -20.17 -9.03
CA VAL A 94 -9.67 -19.39 -9.81
C VAL A 94 -9.44 -17.89 -9.61
N VAL A 95 -9.19 -17.47 -8.36
CA VAL A 95 -8.86 -16.06 -8.06
C VAL A 95 -7.57 -15.62 -8.76
N GLN A 96 -6.57 -16.51 -8.86
CA GLN A 96 -5.33 -16.20 -9.57
C GLN A 96 -5.54 -16.01 -11.07
N GLU A 97 -6.31 -16.90 -11.70
CA GLU A 97 -6.64 -16.79 -13.12
C GLU A 97 -7.45 -15.52 -13.39
N ASP A 98 -8.43 -15.23 -12.55
CA ASP A 98 -9.24 -14.02 -12.64
C ASP A 98 -8.39 -12.74 -12.49
N LEU A 99 -7.49 -12.68 -11.51
CA LEU A 99 -6.57 -11.54 -11.35
C LEU A 99 -5.57 -11.44 -12.50
N ALA A 100 -5.15 -12.56 -13.09
CA ALA A 100 -4.27 -12.57 -14.25
C ALA A 100 -4.97 -12.05 -15.51
N GLN A 101 -6.22 -12.45 -15.74
CA GLN A 101 -6.99 -12.06 -16.92
C GLN A 101 -7.53 -10.62 -16.80
N ASN A 102 -8.15 -10.27 -15.67
CA ASN A 102 -8.85 -9.00 -15.52
C ASN A 102 -7.93 -7.85 -15.08
N HIS A 103 -6.84 -8.14 -14.39
CA HIS A 103 -5.94 -7.11 -13.86
C HIS A 103 -4.53 -7.21 -14.44
N GLY A 104 -4.28 -8.19 -15.32
CA GLY A 104 -2.97 -8.42 -15.93
C GLY A 104 -1.92 -8.90 -14.92
N ARG A 105 -2.32 -9.45 -13.77
CA ARG A 105 -1.39 -9.80 -12.67
C ARG A 105 -1.31 -11.29 -12.41
N ARG A 106 -0.13 -11.87 -12.62
CA ARG A 106 0.17 -13.22 -12.12
C ARG A 106 0.58 -13.13 -10.64
N TYR A 107 -0.32 -13.48 -9.74
CA TYR A 107 0.03 -13.71 -8.34
C TYR A 107 0.48 -15.15 -8.12
N CYS A 108 1.55 -15.36 -7.33
CA CYS A 108 1.89 -16.68 -6.81
C CYS A 108 0.97 -17.06 -5.63
N GLN A 109 0.70 -18.35 -5.41
CA GLN A 109 -0.24 -18.88 -4.39
C GLN A 109 0.06 -18.32 -2.98
N LEU A 110 1.35 -18.19 -2.65
CA LEU A 110 1.84 -17.65 -1.39
C LEU A 110 1.69 -16.13 -1.25
N THR A 111 1.64 -15.40 -2.37
CA THR A 111 1.65 -13.93 -2.37
C THR A 111 0.26 -13.31 -2.27
N ALA A 112 -0.78 -14.01 -2.73
CA ALA A 112 -2.16 -13.52 -2.66
C ALA A 112 -2.67 -13.39 -1.20
N VAL A 113 -2.19 -14.28 -0.31
CA VAL A 113 -2.59 -14.31 1.10
C VAL A 113 -1.69 -13.40 1.95
N SER A 114 -0.36 -13.41 1.75
CA SER A 114 0.59 -12.68 2.61
C SER A 114 0.70 -11.17 2.37
N LYS A 115 0.07 -10.64 1.30
CA LYS A 115 0.04 -9.19 1.02
C LYS A 115 -1.28 -8.53 1.44
N VAL A 116 -2.24 -9.32 1.93
CA VAL A 116 -3.58 -8.86 2.35
C VAL A 116 -3.85 -9.20 3.82
N LEU A 117 -3.28 -10.28 4.35
CA LEU A 117 -3.20 -10.60 5.77
C LEU A 117 -1.83 -10.20 6.34
#